data_AF-A0A1F8DMP6-F1
#
_entry.id   AF-A0A1F8DMP6-F1
#
_cell.length_a   1.000
_cell.length_b   1.000
_cell.length_c   1.000
_cell.angle_alpha   90.00
_cell.angle_beta   90.00
_cell.angle_gamma   90.00
#
_symmetry.space_group_name_H-M   'P 1'
#
loop_
_entity.id
_entity.type
_entity.pdbx_description
1 polymer ?
#
loop_
_entity_poly.entity_id
_entity_poly.type
_entity_poly.pdbx_seq_one_letter_code
_entity_poly.pdbx_strand_id
1 'polypeptide(L)'
;MARTFEVVGGPSVLDLMISHWYREQDGGRREVQFQAREERADLSLRMVVNEASRENEDGTTWRLKGRLRILGQYGDRVEGIYNSQTRQGIFFVLHP
;
A
#
# COMPACT_ATOMS: atom_id res chain seq x y z
N MET A 1 -12.39 -7.77 12.50
CA MET A 1 -13.35 -6.80 11.94
C MET A 1 -12.62 -6.06 10.84
N ALA A 2 -13.15 -6.03 9.62
CA ALA A 2 -12.49 -5.36 8.50
C ALA A 2 -12.55 -3.84 8.72
N ARG A 3 -11.39 -3.17 8.70
CA ARG A 3 -11.25 -1.71 8.72
C ARG A 3 -10.74 -1.24 7.37
N THR A 4 -11.20 -0.08 6.95
CA THR A 4 -11.02 0.42 5.59
C THR A 4 -10.38 1.80 5.63
N PHE A 5 -9.25 1.98 4.96
CA PHE A 5 -8.54 3.26 4.86
C PHE A 5 -8.59 3.80 3.43
N GLU A 6 -8.92 5.08 3.27
CA GLU A 6 -8.76 5.80 2.01
C GLU A 6 -7.32 6.28 1.91
N VAL A 7 -6.58 5.94 0.86
CA VAL A 7 -5.21 6.45 0.68
C VAL A 7 -5.30 7.78 -0.06
N VAL A 8 -4.89 8.84 0.60
CA VAL A 8 -4.94 10.22 0.08
C VAL A 8 -3.60 10.70 -0.48
N GLY A 9 -2.52 9.94 -0.24
CA GLY A 9 -1.19 10.23 -0.77
C GLY A 9 -0.24 9.04 -0.66
N GLY A 10 0.71 8.93 -1.60
CA GLY A 10 1.63 7.81 -1.64
C GLY A 10 2.70 7.91 -2.75
N PRO A 11 3.52 6.85 -2.91
CA PRO A 11 4.59 6.78 -3.89
C PRO A 11 4.07 6.67 -5.34
N SER A 12 4.87 7.08 -6.32
CA SER A 12 4.50 7.01 -7.74
C SER A 12 4.52 5.58 -8.32
N VAL A 13 4.04 5.43 -9.57
CA VAL A 13 4.16 4.17 -10.35
C VAL A 13 5.61 3.69 -10.37
N LEU A 14 6.55 4.61 -10.60
CA LEU A 14 7.97 4.30 -10.71
C LEU A 14 8.53 3.79 -9.38
N ASP A 15 8.15 4.43 -8.27
CA ASP A 15 8.55 4.01 -6.93
C ASP A 15 8.03 2.59 -6.63
N LEU A 16 6.80 2.27 -7.05
CA LEU A 16 6.22 0.93 -6.91
C LEU A 16 6.89 -0.09 -7.84
N MET A 17 7.17 0.27 -9.09
CA MET A 17 7.88 -0.60 -10.03
C MET A 17 9.31 -0.88 -9.56
N ILE A 18 10.06 0.13 -9.12
CA ILE A 18 11.39 -0.05 -8.52
C ILE A 18 11.28 -0.95 -7.27
N SER A 19 10.22 -0.78 -6.47
CA SER A 19 10.00 -1.62 -5.29
C SER A 19 9.71 -3.09 -5.63
N HIS A 20 9.01 -3.34 -6.74
CA HIS A 20 8.57 -4.68 -7.15
C HIS A 20 9.63 -5.43 -7.96
N TRP A 21 10.35 -4.74 -8.83
CA TRP A 21 11.24 -5.36 -9.82
C TRP A 21 12.73 -5.32 -9.43
N TYR A 22 13.14 -4.48 -8.46
CA TYR A 22 14.57 -4.23 -8.22
C TYR A 22 15.20 -5.05 -7.08
N ARG A 23 14.55 -6.10 -6.52
CA ARG A 23 15.23 -7.09 -5.65
C ARG A 23 14.60 -8.50 -5.70
N GLU A 24 14.96 -9.25 -6.73
CA GLU A 24 15.19 -10.71 -6.60
C GLU A 24 16.49 -11.02 -5.82
N GLN A 25 17.23 -10.01 -5.35
CA GLN A 25 18.48 -10.19 -4.61
C GLN A 25 18.37 -9.64 -3.19
N ASP A 26 18.53 -10.54 -2.22
CA ASP A 26 18.73 -10.32 -0.78
C ASP A 26 17.57 -9.75 0.04
N GLY A 27 16.65 -10.64 0.47
CA GLY A 27 15.97 -10.61 1.77
C GLY A 27 15.24 -9.32 2.21
N GLY A 28 15.09 -8.35 1.32
CA GLY A 28 14.76 -6.98 1.64
C GLY A 28 13.26 -6.78 1.79
N ARG A 29 12.76 -6.86 3.03
CA ARG A 29 11.46 -6.28 3.36
C ARG A 29 11.49 -4.80 2.98
N ARG A 30 10.66 -4.39 2.02
CA ARG A 30 10.51 -3.00 1.58
C ARG A 30 9.28 -2.40 2.24
N GLU A 31 9.48 -1.30 2.94
CA GLU A 31 8.43 -0.53 3.58
C GLU A 31 8.05 0.68 2.71
N VAL A 32 6.78 0.82 2.42
CA VAL A 32 6.20 1.96 1.70
C VAL A 32 5.36 2.75 2.68
N GLN A 33 5.53 4.07 2.70
CA GLN A 33 4.70 4.94 3.51
C GLN A 33 3.58 5.56 2.67
N PHE A 34 2.36 5.43 3.15
CA PHE A 34 1.16 6.05 2.59
C PHE A 34 0.59 7.05 3.59
N GLN A 35 -0.04 8.09 3.05
CA GLN A 35 -0.95 8.95 3.78
C GLN A 35 -2.36 8.41 3.54
N ALA A 36 -3.10 8.21 4.62
CA ALA A 36 -4.46 7.73 4.53
C ALA A 36 -5.40 8.54 5.42
N ARG A 37 -6.69 8.40 5.16
CA ARG A 37 -7.77 8.98 5.93
C ARG A 37 -8.70 7.87 6.41
N GLU A 38 -9.03 7.90 7.69
CA GLU A 38 -10.04 7.03 8.29
C GLU A 38 -11.03 7.90 9.06
N GLU A 39 -12.31 7.85 8.68
CA GLU A 39 -13.46 8.56 9.25
C GLU A 39 -13.29 10.08 9.42
N ARG A 40 -12.37 10.53 10.28
CA ARG A 40 -12.08 11.93 10.63
C ARG A 40 -10.59 12.22 10.92
N ALA A 41 -9.69 11.25 10.74
CA ALA A 41 -8.28 11.42 11.05
C ALA A 41 -7.39 11.10 9.86
N ASP A 42 -6.40 11.97 9.61
CA ASP A 42 -5.32 11.69 8.68
C ASP A 42 -4.25 10.83 9.41
N LEU A 43 -3.88 9.72 8.79
CA LEU A 43 -2.99 8.69 9.32
C LEU A 43 -1.78 8.52 8.41
N SER A 44 -0.62 8.27 9.03
CA SER A 44 0.54 7.75 8.31
C SER A 44 0.57 6.23 8.44
N LEU A 45 0.47 5.56 7.30
CA LEU A 45 0.51 4.11 7.19
C LEU A 45 1.88 3.69 6.67
N ARG A 46 2.47 2.66 7.26
CA ARG A 46 3.65 2.00 6.71
C ARG A 46 3.32 0.58 6.32
N MET A 47 3.39 0.28 5.04
CA MET A 47 3.11 -1.03 4.49
C MET A 47 4.40 -1.75 4.11
N VAL A 48 4.60 -2.97 4.60
CA VAL A 48 5.53 -3.91 3.99
C VAL A 48 4.81 -4.53 2.80
N VAL A 49 5.22 -4.22 1.57
CA VAL A 49 4.62 -4.80 0.36
C VAL A 49 5.24 -6.17 0.13
N ASN A 50 4.42 -7.21 0.13
CA ASN A 50 4.82 -8.59 -0.12
C ASN A 50 4.57 -8.98 -1.58
N GLU A 51 3.44 -8.54 -2.13
CA GLU A 51 3.06 -8.78 -3.52
C GLU A 51 2.47 -7.49 -4.10
N ALA A 52 2.80 -7.20 -5.36
CA ALA A 52 2.20 -6.12 -6.13
C ALA A 52 1.88 -6.65 -7.53
N SER A 53 0.64 -6.48 -7.99
CA SER A 53 0.25 -6.87 -9.34
C SER A 53 -0.51 -5.73 -10.01
N ARG A 54 -0.36 -5.60 -11.32
CA ARG A 54 -1.17 -4.65 -12.10
C ARG A 54 -2.62 -5.12 -12.10
N GLU A 55 -3.54 -4.20 -11.83
CA GLU A 55 -4.98 -4.45 -11.84
C GLU A 55 -5.58 -4.15 -13.21
N ASN A 56 -5.03 -3.15 -13.92
CA ASN A 56 -5.49 -2.71 -15.24
C ASN A 56 -4.41 -2.83 -16.31
N GLU A 57 -4.84 -2.85 -17.58
CA GLU A 57 -3.96 -3.03 -18.75
C GLU A 57 -2.98 -1.86 -18.95
N ASP A 58 -3.37 -0.65 -18.53
CA ASP A 58 -2.52 0.55 -18.64
C ASP A 58 -1.41 0.63 -17.57
N GLY A 59 -1.44 -0.25 -16.55
CA GLY A 59 -0.45 -0.32 -15.48
C GLY A 59 -0.47 0.82 -14.46
N THR A 60 -1.55 1.61 -14.40
CA THR A 60 -1.70 2.72 -13.44
C THR A 60 -2.31 2.29 -12.11
N THR A 61 -3.12 1.23 -12.12
CA THR A 61 -3.78 0.69 -10.92
C THR A 61 -3.09 -0.61 -10.50
N TRP A 62 -2.76 -0.69 -9.22
CA TRP A 62 -2.02 -1.80 -8.64
C TRP A 62 -2.79 -2.40 -7.48
N ARG A 63 -2.83 -3.72 -7.42
CA ARG A 63 -3.24 -4.48 -6.25
C ARG A 63 -2.01 -4.78 -5.41
N LEU A 64 -2.04 -4.35 -4.16
CA LEU A 64 -0.95 -4.51 -3.20
C LEU A 64 -1.41 -5.43 -2.07
N LYS A 65 -0.59 -6.43 -1.74
CA LYS A 65 -0.79 -7.30 -0.57
C LYS A 65 0.42 -7.21 0.34
N GLY A 66 0.17 -7.15 1.64
CA GLY A 66 1.25 -6.98 2.59
C GLY A 66 0.83 -6.91 4.04
N ARG A 67 1.67 -6.25 4.84
CA ARG A 67 1.40 -5.94 6.25
C ARG A 67 1.41 -4.44 6.46
N LEU A 68 0.35 -3.91 7.05
CA LEU A 68 0.20 -2.48 7.33
C LEU A 68 0.51 -2.25 8.79
N ARG A 69 1.30 -1.21 9.07
CA ARG A 69 1.46 -0.66 10.39
C ARG A 69 0.99 0.78 10.35
N ILE A 70 -0.10 1.08 11.05
CA ILE A 70 -0.42 2.46 11.41
C ILE A 70 0.66 2.88 12.42
N LEU A 71 1.34 4.01 12.22
CA LEU A 71 2.36 4.46 13.15
C LEU A 71 1.75 4.62 14.56
N GLY A 72 2.12 3.74 15.48
CA GLY A 72 1.57 3.67 16.84
C GLY A 72 0.63 2.50 17.14
N GLN A 73 0.23 1.69 16.14
CA GLN A 73 -0.57 0.46 16.34
C GLN A 73 0.19 -0.79 15.85
N TYR A 74 -0.20 -1.97 16.33
CA TYR A 74 0.36 -3.26 15.87
C TYR A 74 -0.05 -3.54 14.42
N GLY A 75 0.78 -4.30 13.70
CA GLY A 75 0.65 -4.47 12.26
C GLY A 75 -0.24 -5.64 11.85
N ASP A 76 -1.32 -5.35 11.13
CA ASP A 76 -2.26 -6.35 10.61
C ASP A 76 -1.97 -6.68 9.14
N ARG A 77 -2.50 -7.81 8.68
CA ARG A 77 -2.46 -8.16 7.26
C ARG A 77 -3.42 -7.25 6.49
N VAL A 78 -2.97 -6.81 5.32
CA VAL A 78 -3.68 -5.86 4.47
C VAL A 78 -3.66 -6.29 3.00
N GLU A 79 -4.78 -6.05 2.32
CA GLU A 79 -4.89 -6.05 0.86
C GLU A 79 -5.59 -4.76 0.43
N GLY A 80 -5.13 -4.15 -0.66
CA GLY A 80 -5.78 -2.95 -1.19
C GLY A 80 -5.36 -2.57 -2.61
N ILE A 81 -6.15 -1.65 -3.16
CA ILE A 81 -5.99 -1.15 -4.54
C ILE A 81 -5.46 0.27 -4.49
N TYR A 82 -4.40 0.52 -5.25
CA TYR A 82 -3.71 1.81 -5.29
C TYR A 82 -3.59 2.32 -6.73
N ASN A 83 -4.06 3.55 -6.99
CA ASN A 83 -3.83 4.22 -8.26
C ASN A 83 -2.57 5.08 -8.15
N SER A 84 -1.55 4.65 -8.87
CA SER A 84 -0.22 5.24 -8.82
C SER A 84 -0.06 6.49 -9.70
N GLN A 85 -1.01 6.74 -10.61
CA GLN A 85 -1.08 7.97 -11.41
C GLN A 85 -1.66 9.12 -10.58
N THR A 86 -2.78 8.89 -9.90
CA THR A 86 -3.42 9.90 -9.03
C THR A 86 -2.77 9.98 -7.65
N ARG A 87 -1.93 9.00 -7.30
CA ARG A 87 -1.34 8.80 -5.97
C ARG A 87 -2.39 8.67 -4.86
N GLN A 88 -3.57 8.20 -5.23
CA GLN A 88 -4.69 7.95 -4.34
C GLN A 88 -5.05 6.47 -4.44
N GLY A 89 -5.29 5.85 -3.30
CA GLY A 89 -5.69 4.44 -3.23
C GLY A 89 -7.12 4.32 -2.76
N ILE A 90 -7.78 3.29 -3.26
CA ILE A 90 -9.22 3.17 -3.13
C ILE A 90 -9.55 2.60 -1.77
N PHE A 91 -9.05 1.46 -1.31
CA PHE A 91 -9.23 1.02 0.09
C PHE A 91 -8.20 -0.05 0.51
N PHE A 92 -7.68 0.01 1.74
CA PHE A 92 -6.96 -1.10 2.38
C PHE A 92 -7.86 -1.80 3.39
N VAL A 93 -7.99 -3.13 3.31
CA VAL A 93 -8.79 -3.95 4.24
C VAL A 93 -7.86 -4.62 5.26
N LEU A 94 -8.06 -4.34 6.56
CA LEU A 94 -7.35 -5.06 7.64
C LEU A 94 -8.01 -6.40 7.92
N HIS A 95 -7.21 -7.46 7.94
CA HIS A 95 -7.60 -8.79 8.37
C HIS A 95 -7.00 -9.06 9.77
N PRO A 96 -7.79 -9.62 10.70
CA PRO A 96 -7.28 -10.03 12.02
C PRO A 96 -6.26 -11.17 11.93
#